data_AF-A0A821KHP6-F1
#
_entry.id   AF-A0A821KHP6-F1
#
_cell.length_a   1.000
_cell.length_b   1.000
_cell.length_c   1.000
_cell.angle_alpha   90.00
_cell.angle_beta   90.00
_cell.angle_gamma   90.00
#
_symmetry.space_group_name_H-M   'P 1'
#
loop_
_entity.id
_entity.type
_entity.pdbx_description
1 polymer ?
#
loop_
_entity_poly.entity_id
_entity_poly.type
_entity_poly.pdbx_seq_one_letter_code
_entity_poly.pdbx_strand_id
1 'polypeptide(L)'
;DNTTETLTCIGRAHHERRELDLALEYHTRALKLHESMKSPSQAAITTNLIGISNAHRARHELSEALDYAQRACTIREAISTHR
;
A
#
# COMPACT_ATOMS: atom_id res chain seq x y z
N ASP A 1 -10.11 11.53 5.84
CA ASP A 1 -8.98 11.96 6.69
C ASP A 1 -7.74 12.13 5.86
N ASN A 2 -7.19 13.35 5.79
CA ASN A 2 -5.96 13.65 5.06
C ASN A 2 -4.72 12.99 5.70
N THR A 3 -4.85 12.48 6.92
CA THR A 3 -3.81 11.76 7.65
C THR A 3 -3.31 10.54 6.87
N THR A 4 -4.19 9.78 6.22
CA THR A 4 -3.78 8.57 5.48
C THR A 4 -3.08 8.87 4.16
N GLU A 5 -3.50 9.93 3.47
CA GLU A 5 -2.82 10.45 2.27
C GLU A 5 -1.42 10.95 2.63
N THR A 6 -1.30 11.67 3.76
CA THR A 6 -0.01 12.14 4.27
C THR A 6 0.93 10.97 4.57
N LEU A 7 0.45 9.93 5.25
CA LEU A 7 1.24 8.72 5.53
C LEU A 7 1.66 8.01 4.23
N THR A 8 0.79 7.95 3.23
CA THR A 8 1.10 7.37 1.91
C THR A 8 2.23 8.16 1.23
N CYS A 9 2.19 9.49 1.28
CA CYS A 9 3.25 10.35 0.74
C CYS A 9 4.58 10.19 1.48
N ILE A 10 4.56 10.08 2.81
CA ILE A 10 5.76 9.84 3.62
C ILE A 10 6.38 8.47 3.26
N GLY A 11 5.55 7.42 3.16
CA GLY A 11 6.01 6.09 2.75
C GLY A 11 6.70 6.10 1.38
N ARG A 12 6.13 6.81 0.39
CA ARG A 12 6.76 7.01 -0.92
C ARG A 12 8.10 7.74 -0.82
N ALA A 13 8.17 8.81 -0.03
CA ALA A 13 9.41 9.57 0.13
C ALA A 13 10.54 8.71 0.73
N HIS A 14 10.23 7.88 1.74
CA HIS A 14 11.18 6.93 2.30
C HIS A 14 11.60 5.85 1.30
N HIS A 15 10.66 5.35 0.48
CA HIS A 15 10.97 4.40 -0.59
C HIS A 15 11.99 4.97 -1.59
N GLU A 16 11.77 6.20 -2.07
CA GLU A 16 12.70 6.88 -2.98
C GLU A 16 14.09 7.11 -2.34
N ARG A 17 14.13 7.30 -1.02
CA ARG A 17 15.38 7.40 -0.23
C ARG A 17 16.03 6.05 0.08
N ARG A 18 15.45 4.93 -0.38
CA ARG A 18 15.89 3.55 -0.05
C ARG A 18 15.80 3.22 1.45
N GLU A 19 15.01 3.98 2.21
CA GLU A 19 14.71 3.75 3.62
C GLU A 19 13.52 2.80 3.73
N LEU A 20 13.72 1.56 3.28
CA LEU A 20 12.64 0.61 2.96
C LEU A 20 11.83 0.19 4.21
N ASP A 21 12.45 0.11 5.38
CA ASP A 21 11.76 -0.22 6.64
C ASP A 21 10.74 0.86 7.03
N LEU A 22 11.14 2.13 6.90
CA LEU A 22 10.24 3.25 7.14
C LEU A 22 9.14 3.30 6.07
N ALA A 23 9.48 3.05 4.79
CA ALA A 23 8.48 2.96 3.73
C ALA A 23 7.39 1.90 4.05
N LEU A 24 7.81 0.71 4.49
CA LEU A 24 6.92 -0.36 4.92
C LEU A 24 6.06 0.06 6.12
N GLU A 25 6.63 0.69 7.14
CA GLU A 25 5.91 1.17 8.32
C GLU A 25 4.79 2.14 7.92
N TYR A 26 5.13 3.18 7.15
CA TYR A 26 4.18 4.23 6.77
C TYR A 26 3.07 3.72 5.85
N HIS A 27 3.41 2.90 4.85
CA HIS A 27 2.39 2.29 4.00
C HIS A 27 1.48 1.33 4.76
N THR A 28 2.04 0.54 5.69
CA THR A 28 1.25 -0.38 6.53
C THR A 28 0.31 0.38 7.47
N ARG A 29 0.77 1.50 8.05
CA ARG A 29 -0.05 2.34 8.90
C ARG A 29 -1.19 3.00 8.10
N ALA A 30 -0.89 3.52 6.91
CA ALA A 30 -1.90 4.09 6.01
C ALA A 30 -2.94 3.03 5.58
N LEU A 31 -2.50 1.82 5.25
CA LEU A 31 -3.36 0.69 4.91
C LEU A 31 -4.34 0.36 6.04
N LYS A 32 -3.84 0.13 7.26
CA LYS A 32 -4.66 -0.19 8.44
C LYS A 32 -5.70 0.89 8.72
N LEU A 33 -5.31 2.16 8.60
CA LEU A 33 -6.24 3.28 8.80
C LEU A 33 -7.33 3.28 7.72
N HIS A 34 -6.98 3.12 6.45
CA HIS A 34 -7.97 3.02 5.38
C HIS A 34 -8.94 1.85 5.57
N GLU A 35 -8.44 0.66 5.93
CA GLU A 35 -9.26 -0.52 6.20
C GLU A 35 -10.19 -0.34 7.41
N SER A 36 -9.82 0.48 8.39
CA SER A 36 -10.65 0.78 9.56
C SER A 36 -11.76 1.82 9.33
N MET A 37 -11.78 2.49 8.18
CA MET A 37 -12.79 3.50 7.86
C MET A 37 -14.15 2.85 7.56
N LYS A 38 -15.24 3.52 7.94
CA LYS A 38 -16.61 3.09 7.61
C LYS A 38 -16.86 2.96 6.10
N SER A 39 -16.15 3.75 5.30
CA SER A 39 -16.19 3.70 3.84
C SER A 39 -14.75 3.71 3.29
N PRO A 40 -14.08 2.53 3.24
CA PRO A 40 -12.71 2.42 2.81
C PRO A 40 -12.57 2.79 1.33
N SER A 41 -11.59 3.64 1.02
CA SER A 41 -11.19 3.88 -0.38
C SER A 41 -10.39 2.69 -0.89
N GLN A 42 -11.02 1.86 -1.73
CA GLN A 42 -10.36 0.69 -2.33
C GLN A 42 -9.16 1.11 -3.20
N ALA A 43 -9.21 2.29 -3.83
CA ALA A 43 -8.09 2.86 -4.55
C ALA A 43 -6.90 3.15 -3.62
N ALA A 44 -7.16 3.76 -2.46
CA ALA A 44 -6.09 4.09 -1.50
C ALA A 44 -5.50 2.86 -0.81
N ILE A 45 -6.34 1.84 -0.54
CA ILE A 45 -5.89 0.52 -0.08
C ILE A 45 -4.95 -0.10 -1.12
N THR A 46 -5.37 -0.12 -2.39
CA THR A 46 -4.56 -0.63 -3.52
C THR A 46 -3.22 0.10 -3.62
N THR A 47 -3.21 1.43 -3.51
CA THR A 47 -1.97 2.22 -3.55
C THR A 47 -1.00 1.83 -2.43
N ASN A 48 -1.48 1.63 -1.21
CA ASN A 48 -0.62 1.27 -0.09
C ASN A 48 -0.11 -0.19 -0.18
N LEU A 49 -0.94 -1.12 -0.65
CA LEU A 49 -0.50 -2.50 -0.94
C LEU A 49 0.62 -2.54 -1.99
N ILE A 50 0.51 -1.72 -3.05
CA ILE A 50 1.57 -1.59 -4.06
C ILE A 50 2.84 -0.97 -3.46
N GLY A 51 2.71 0.03 -2.58
CA GLY A 51 3.84 0.62 -1.86
C GLY A 51 4.61 -0.41 -1.03
N ILE A 52 3.88 -1.24 -0.28
CA ILE A 52 4.45 -2.35 0.51
C ILE A 52 5.12 -3.38 -0.39
N SER A 53 4.45 -3.80 -1.47
CA SER A 53 5.00 -4.73 -2.46
C SER A 53 6.32 -4.22 -3.06
N ASN A 54 6.37 -2.95 -3.47
CA ASN A 54 7.57 -2.34 -4.03
C ASN A 54 8.73 -2.29 -3.02
N ALA A 55 8.45 -1.98 -1.76
CA ALA A 55 9.47 -1.95 -0.71
C ALA A 55 10.05 -3.35 -0.45
N HIS A 56 9.21 -4.40 -0.35
CA HIS A 56 9.68 -5.79 -0.26
C HIS A 56 10.50 -6.20 -1.49
N ARG A 57 10.06 -5.83 -2.70
CA ARG A 57 10.81 -6.09 -3.93
C ARG A 57 12.20 -5.44 -3.91
N ALA A 58 12.30 -4.20 -3.42
CA ALA A 58 13.57 -3.50 -3.27
C ALA A 58 14.49 -4.13 -2.20
N ARG A 59 13.93 -4.90 -1.25
CA ARG A 59 14.65 -5.74 -0.28
C ARG A 59 14.98 -7.16 -0.80
N HIS A 60 14.63 -7.48 -2.05
CA HIS A 60 14.71 -8.84 -2.61
C HIS A 60 13.79 -9.89 -1.94
N GLU A 61 12.77 -9.43 -1.21
CA GLU A 61 11.75 -10.26 -0.55
C GLU A 61 10.60 -10.52 -1.52
N LEU A 62 10.87 -11.35 -2.54
CA LEU A 62 10.00 -11.51 -3.69
C LEU A 62 8.68 -12.21 -3.35
N SER A 63 8.68 -13.12 -2.37
CA SER A 63 7.48 -13.83 -1.93
C SER A 63 6.46 -12.89 -1.31
N GLU A 64 6.91 -12.03 -0.40
CA GLU A 64 6.09 -11.00 0.24
C GLU A 64 5.64 -9.96 -0.78
N ALA A 65 6.55 -9.51 -1.66
CA ALA A 65 6.20 -8.57 -2.72
C ALA A 65 5.06 -9.10 -3.60
N LEU A 66 5.10 -10.39 -3.95
CA LEU A 66 4.09 -11.05 -4.78
C LEU A 66 2.74 -11.14 -4.05
N ASP A 67 2.71 -11.51 -2.76
CA ASP A 67 1.48 -11.58 -1.97
C ASP A 67 0.74 -10.23 -1.94
N TYR A 68 1.46 -9.16 -1.61
CA TYR A 68 0.86 -7.82 -1.56
C TYR A 68 0.41 -7.32 -2.94
N ALA A 69 1.16 -7.62 -4.00
CA ALA A 69 0.76 -7.28 -5.37
C ALA A 69 -0.50 -8.04 -5.80
N GLN A 70 -0.61 -9.32 -5.43
CA GLN A 70 -1.77 -10.15 -5.75
C GLN A 70 -3.02 -9.63 -5.05
N ARG A 71 -2.92 -9.28 -3.77
CA ARG A 71 -4.01 -8.64 -3.01
C ARG A 71 -4.47 -7.33 -3.66
N ALA A 72 -3.53 -6.48 -4.08
CA ALA A 72 -3.83 -5.24 -4.79
C ALA A 72 -4.56 -5.49 -6.12
N CYS A 73 -4.17 -6.54 -6.85
CA CYS A 73 -4.81 -6.93 -8.10
C CYS A 73 -6.27 -7.37 -7.88
N THR A 74 -6.51 -8.25 -6.92
CA THR A 74 -7.85 -8.75 -6.58
C THR A 74 -8.81 -7.61 -6.23
N ILE A 75 -8.36 -6.62 -5.46
CA ILE A 75 -9.19 -5.46 -5.13
C ILE A 75 -9.51 -4.64 -6.39
N ARG A 76 -8.50 -4.37 -7.22
CA ARG A 76 -8.68 -3.57 -8.44
C ARG A 76 -9.62 -4.26 -9.45
N GLU A 77 -9.53 -5.58 -9.57
CA GLU A 77 -10.45 -6.38 -10.38
C GLU A 77 -11.88 -6.29 -9.85
N ALA A 78 -12.07 -6.43 -8.54
CA ALA A 78 -13.39 -6.30 -7.92
C ALA A 78 -14.03 -4.94 -8.22
N ILE A 79 -13.27 -3.83 -8.17
CA ILE A 79 -13.77 -2.50 -8.55
C ILE A 79 -14.17 -2.46 -10.03
N SER A 80 -13.37 -3.08 -10.92
CA SER A 80 -13.61 -3.04 -12.36
C SER A 80 -14.82 -3.87 -12.80
N THR A 81 -15.14 -4.95 -12.08
CA THR A 81 -16.28 -5.82 -12.39
C THR A 81 -17.61 -5.25 -11.86
N HIS A 82 -17.57 -4.38 -10.86
CA HIS A 82 -18.76 -3.76 -10.25
C HIS A 82 -19.07 -2.36 -10.84
N ARG A 83 -18.60 -2.08 -12.07
CA ARG A 83 -18.73 -0.78 -12.72
C ARG A 83 -19.81 -0.75 -13.79
#